data_AF-A0A2E6LM85-F1
#
_entry.id   AF-A0A2E6LM85-F1
#
_cell.length_a   1.000
_cell.length_b   1.000
_cell.length_c   1.000
_cell.angle_alpha   90.00
_cell.angle_beta   90.00
_cell.angle_gamma   90.00
#
_symmetry.space_group_name_H-M   'P 1'
#
loop_
_entity.id
_entity.type
_entity.pdbx_description
1 polymer ?
#
loop_
_entity_poly.entity_id
_entity_poly.type
_entity_poly.pdbx_seq_one_letter_code
_entity_poly.pdbx_strand_id
1 'polypeptide(L)'
;MATFPRGPEELTTDWLSSVTGTDVGGFRLSPLGEGVGVIGWVNRVLLDTADGPDSLIVKFAARAAENRAVATTYDMYGREVRFYRDVADRIPVRTPACLAAEHDPDSDDFVLALEDLRDCRMGDQLAGASLADAERVVKMLAELHAATWRRSLPGVTSHDFPAQSQGMRDGFHVGWPAVLERFPDLMTEEARTLAPRLGDRIPSLIRRLTDGDQCLVHADVRLDNVLFDGDQPVLVDWQSVCLSSGEQDLAYFLTQSLADDVWAAHADALVRLYHQALLENGVDDYGLECCRERFRIASLYLLSWAVVIAGTLDMGNERGRAVAQALLARSLRAASDLDALSLLA
;
A
#
# COMPACT_ATOMS: atom_id res chain seq x y z
N MET A 1 22.19 -8.71 -21.52
CA MET A 1 20.95 -9.51 -21.61
C MET A 1 20.61 -9.93 -20.20
N ALA A 2 19.40 -9.64 -19.74
CA ALA A 2 18.95 -10.01 -18.40
C ALA A 2 19.08 -11.53 -18.19
N THR A 3 19.54 -11.94 -17.00
CA THR A 3 19.76 -13.34 -16.61
C THR A 3 18.53 -13.99 -15.97
N PHE A 4 17.38 -13.31 -16.04
CA PHE A 4 16.14 -13.70 -15.38
C PHE A 4 14.95 -13.65 -16.36
N PRO A 5 13.87 -14.43 -16.13
CA PRO A 5 12.68 -14.41 -16.98
C PRO A 5 11.95 -13.08 -16.87
N ARG A 6 11.51 -12.52 -18.00
CA ARG A 6 10.84 -11.20 -18.04
C ARG A 6 9.32 -11.28 -18.10
N GLY A 7 8.80 -12.50 -18.23
CA GLY A 7 7.38 -12.80 -18.24
C GLY A 7 7.12 -14.28 -17.96
N PRO A 8 5.86 -14.66 -17.72
CA PRO A 8 5.48 -16.02 -17.41
C PRO A 8 5.83 -17.02 -18.52
N GLU A 9 5.83 -16.58 -19.78
CA GLU A 9 6.24 -17.39 -20.94
C GLU A 9 7.74 -17.72 -20.97
N GLU A 10 8.57 -16.98 -20.24
CA GLU A 10 10.02 -17.21 -20.14
C GLU A 10 10.39 -18.05 -18.91
N LEU A 11 9.42 -18.43 -18.05
CA LEU A 11 9.65 -19.30 -16.90
C LEU A 11 10.06 -20.71 -17.37
N THR A 12 11.05 -21.28 -16.70
CA THR A 12 11.52 -22.65 -16.95
C THR A 12 11.62 -23.41 -15.64
N THR A 13 11.59 -24.75 -15.73
CA THR A 13 11.86 -25.64 -14.59
C THR A 13 13.25 -25.36 -14.01
N ASP A 14 14.26 -25.17 -14.85
CA ASP A 14 15.64 -24.90 -14.41
C ASP A 14 15.74 -23.64 -13.55
N TRP A 15 15.05 -22.56 -13.96
CA TRP A 15 15.02 -21.32 -13.18
C TRP A 15 14.26 -21.50 -11.87
N LEU A 16 13.09 -22.15 -11.90
CA LEU A 16 12.29 -22.44 -10.68
C LEU A 16 13.06 -23.35 -9.71
N SER A 17 13.79 -24.34 -10.22
CA SER A 17 14.66 -25.20 -9.40
C SER A 17 15.79 -24.41 -8.76
N SER A 18 16.42 -23.49 -9.50
CA SER A 18 17.47 -22.62 -8.97
C SER A 18 16.95 -21.68 -7.86
N VAL A 19 15.73 -21.15 -8.03
CA VAL A 19 15.12 -20.19 -7.09
C VAL A 19 14.60 -20.88 -5.82
N THR A 20 14.01 -22.06 -5.96
CA THR A 20 13.49 -22.84 -4.82
C THR A 20 14.56 -23.65 -4.10
N GLY A 21 15.69 -23.94 -4.76
CA GLY A 21 16.70 -24.86 -4.24
C GLY A 21 16.26 -26.33 -4.26
N THR A 22 15.21 -26.66 -5.03
CA THR A 22 14.62 -28.01 -5.12
C THR A 22 14.45 -28.43 -6.58
N ASP A 23 14.31 -29.73 -6.86
CA ASP A 23 14.13 -30.21 -8.24
C ASP A 23 12.66 -30.06 -8.69
N VAL A 24 12.40 -29.09 -9.56
CA VAL A 24 11.08 -28.85 -10.15
C VAL A 24 10.95 -29.62 -11.46
N GLY A 25 10.16 -30.69 -11.45
CA GLY A 25 9.91 -31.54 -12.64
C GLY A 25 8.92 -30.93 -13.64
N GLY A 26 8.09 -29.99 -13.18
CA GLY A 26 7.11 -29.29 -13.99
C GLY A 26 6.40 -28.19 -13.21
N PHE A 27 5.64 -27.36 -13.90
CA PHE A 27 4.85 -26.32 -13.26
C PHE A 27 3.59 -25.97 -14.05
N ARG A 28 2.62 -25.35 -13.37
CA ARG A 28 1.43 -24.75 -14.00
C ARG A 28 1.22 -23.34 -13.52
N LEU A 29 0.88 -22.45 -14.46
CA LEU A 29 0.54 -21.07 -14.16
C LEU A 29 -0.95 -20.93 -13.84
N SER A 30 -1.24 -20.15 -12.82
CA SER A 30 -2.57 -19.69 -12.45
C SER A 30 -2.48 -18.16 -12.30
N PRO A 31 -2.85 -17.38 -13.33
CA PRO A 31 -2.84 -15.92 -13.26
C PRO A 31 -3.64 -15.39 -12.06
N LEU A 32 -3.10 -14.36 -11.40
CA LEU A 32 -3.75 -13.67 -10.30
C LEU A 32 -3.90 -12.19 -10.66
N GLY A 33 -5.15 -11.72 -10.76
CA GLY A 33 -5.44 -10.36 -11.16
C GLY A 33 -5.12 -10.09 -12.64
N GLU A 34 -6.07 -10.43 -13.51
CA GLU A 34 -6.07 -9.95 -14.91
C GLU A 34 -7.04 -8.77 -15.02
N GLY A 35 -6.58 -7.61 -15.51
CA GLY A 35 -7.44 -6.45 -15.73
C GLY A 35 -6.72 -5.13 -16.02
N VAL A 36 -7.50 -4.13 -16.43
CA VAL A 36 -7.09 -2.72 -16.54
C VAL A 36 -6.80 -2.19 -15.12
N GLY A 37 -5.70 -1.47 -14.93
CA GLY A 37 -5.31 -0.88 -13.64
C GLY A 37 -4.38 -1.72 -12.75
N VAL A 38 -3.99 -2.94 -13.15
CA VAL A 38 -3.00 -3.74 -12.39
C VAL A 38 -1.57 -3.32 -12.78
N ILE A 39 -0.80 -2.84 -11.79
CA ILE A 39 0.54 -2.25 -12.01
C ILE A 39 1.63 -3.32 -12.20
N GLY A 40 1.39 -4.60 -11.86
CA GLY A 40 2.31 -5.71 -12.15
C GLY A 40 1.57 -6.99 -12.57
N TRP A 41 2.22 -7.87 -13.33
CA TRP A 41 1.62 -9.14 -13.73
C TRP A 41 1.92 -10.22 -12.70
N VAL A 42 0.92 -10.57 -11.88
CA VAL A 42 1.06 -11.52 -10.78
C VAL A 42 0.55 -12.90 -11.22
N ASN A 43 1.35 -13.94 -10.96
CA ASN A 43 1.01 -15.31 -11.31
C ASN A 43 1.31 -16.21 -10.11
N ARG A 44 0.36 -17.08 -9.77
CA ARG A 44 0.66 -18.24 -8.95
C ARG A 44 1.26 -19.32 -9.85
N VAL A 45 2.38 -19.88 -9.41
CA VAL A 45 3.05 -21.00 -10.07
C VAL A 45 2.89 -22.21 -9.16
N LEU A 46 2.14 -23.21 -9.62
CA LEU A 46 2.01 -24.50 -8.94
C LEU A 46 3.17 -25.39 -9.41
N LEU A 47 3.95 -25.92 -8.48
CA LEU A 47 5.15 -26.69 -8.74
C LEU A 47 4.90 -28.19 -8.58
N ASP A 48 5.43 -28.97 -9.52
CA ASP A 48 5.59 -30.41 -9.36
C ASP A 48 6.99 -30.68 -8.81
N THR A 49 7.07 -30.82 -7.49
CA THR A 49 8.32 -31.07 -6.75
C THR A 49 8.07 -32.10 -5.65
N ALA A 50 9.10 -32.91 -5.36
CA ALA A 50 9.06 -33.89 -4.26
C ALA A 50 9.35 -33.26 -2.89
N ASP A 51 10.12 -32.18 -2.87
CA ASP A 51 10.58 -31.47 -1.68
C ASP A 51 10.40 -29.94 -1.89
N GLY A 52 10.15 -29.18 -0.83
CA GLY A 52 10.00 -27.72 -0.91
C GLY A 52 8.57 -27.23 -1.14
N PRO A 53 8.40 -25.95 -1.54
CA PRO A 53 7.07 -25.36 -1.72
C PRO A 53 6.35 -25.96 -2.94
N ASP A 54 5.07 -26.30 -2.79
CA ASP A 54 4.21 -26.76 -3.88
C ASP A 54 3.65 -25.60 -4.73
N SER A 55 3.83 -24.36 -4.27
CA SER A 55 3.51 -23.16 -5.03
C SER A 55 4.32 -21.93 -4.62
N LEU A 56 4.39 -20.97 -5.54
CA LEU A 56 4.99 -19.65 -5.32
C LEU A 56 4.24 -18.57 -6.11
N ILE A 57 4.44 -17.31 -5.73
CA ILE A 57 3.94 -16.14 -6.46
C ILE A 57 5.08 -15.55 -7.26
N VAL A 58 4.90 -15.36 -8.57
CA VAL A 58 5.85 -14.61 -9.41
C VAL A 58 5.19 -13.35 -9.94
N LYS A 59 5.85 -12.21 -9.71
CA LYS A 59 5.47 -10.91 -10.26
C LYS A 59 6.44 -10.51 -11.37
N PHE A 60 5.89 -9.94 -12.43
CA PHE A 60 6.62 -9.32 -13.54
C PHE A 60 6.09 -7.92 -13.84
N ALA A 61 6.79 -7.18 -14.70
CA ALA A 61 6.30 -5.91 -15.21
C ALA A 61 4.93 -6.06 -15.89
N ALA A 62 4.07 -5.05 -15.76
CA ALA A 62 2.78 -5.01 -16.44
C ALA A 62 2.93 -5.14 -17.96
N ARG A 63 1.95 -5.77 -18.63
CA ARG A 63 1.94 -5.89 -20.10
C ARG A 63 1.50 -4.60 -20.79
N ALA A 64 0.57 -3.86 -20.16
CA ALA A 64 0.03 -2.62 -20.71
C ALA A 64 1.07 -1.49 -20.59
N ALA A 65 1.36 -0.82 -21.71
CA ALA A 65 2.37 0.21 -21.78
C ALA A 65 2.05 1.41 -20.86
N GLU A 66 0.77 1.71 -20.68
CA GLU A 66 0.28 2.79 -19.81
C GLU A 66 0.57 2.47 -18.34
N ASN A 67 0.30 1.24 -17.90
CA ASN A 67 0.61 0.79 -16.53
C ASN A 67 2.12 0.75 -16.29
N ARG A 68 2.91 0.30 -17.28
CA ARG A 68 4.39 0.37 -17.19
C ARG A 68 4.87 1.81 -17.05
N ALA A 69 4.35 2.74 -17.85
CA ALA A 69 4.76 4.13 -17.79
C ALA A 69 4.49 4.75 -16.40
N VAL A 70 3.37 4.40 -15.77
CA VAL A 70 3.10 4.76 -14.37
C VAL A 70 4.13 4.10 -13.44
N ALA A 71 4.31 2.77 -13.52
CA ALA A 71 5.27 2.07 -12.67
C ALA A 71 6.69 2.67 -12.74
N THR A 72 7.18 2.98 -13.94
CA THR A 72 8.48 3.63 -14.16
C THR A 72 8.52 5.03 -13.57
N THR A 73 7.46 5.82 -13.74
CA THR A 73 7.39 7.21 -13.23
C THR A 73 7.52 7.26 -11.70
N TYR A 74 6.98 6.26 -11.00
CA TYR A 74 7.00 6.16 -9.54
C TYR A 74 8.08 5.20 -9.00
N ASP A 75 8.87 4.57 -9.88
CA ASP A 75 9.88 3.55 -9.58
C ASP A 75 9.31 2.36 -8.76
N MET A 76 8.11 1.90 -9.12
CA MET A 76 7.35 0.92 -8.33
C MET A 76 8.02 -0.46 -8.32
N TYR A 77 8.51 -0.92 -9.47
CA TYR A 77 9.22 -2.21 -9.58
C TYR A 77 10.56 -2.19 -8.85
N GLY A 78 11.36 -1.14 -9.08
CA GLY A 78 12.64 -0.98 -8.43
C GLY A 78 12.52 -0.85 -6.91
N ARG A 79 11.52 -0.13 -6.41
CA ARG A 79 11.21 -0.03 -4.98
C ARG A 79 10.91 -1.39 -4.36
N GLU A 80 10.02 -2.18 -4.96
CA GLU A 80 9.64 -3.49 -4.42
C GLU A 80 10.82 -4.46 -4.40
N VAL A 81 11.60 -4.51 -5.49
CA VAL A 81 12.80 -5.38 -5.57
C VAL A 81 13.85 -4.97 -4.54
N ARG A 82 14.12 -3.66 -4.39
CA ARG A 82 15.06 -3.17 -3.35
C ARG A 82 14.57 -3.48 -1.94
N PHE A 83 13.27 -3.39 -1.70
CA PHE A 83 12.70 -3.74 -0.40
C PHE A 83 12.98 -5.20 -0.05
N TYR A 84 12.63 -6.14 -0.91
CA TYR A 84 12.84 -7.57 -0.62
C TYR A 84 14.31 -7.95 -0.55
N ARG A 85 15.17 -7.30 -1.35
CA ARG A 85 16.61 -7.59 -1.34
C ARG A 85 17.34 -7.00 -0.14
N ASP A 86 17.02 -5.76 0.23
CA ASP A 86 17.88 -4.96 1.11
C ASP A 86 17.22 -4.64 2.48
N VAL A 87 15.90 -4.83 2.62
CA VAL A 87 15.11 -4.33 3.76
C VAL A 87 14.27 -5.41 4.46
N ALA A 88 13.59 -6.30 3.73
CA ALA A 88 12.59 -7.22 4.29
C ALA A 88 13.13 -8.09 5.45
N ASP A 89 14.35 -8.61 5.35
CA ASP A 89 14.97 -9.42 6.41
C ASP A 89 15.45 -8.62 7.64
N ARG A 90 15.26 -7.29 7.63
CA ARG A 90 15.80 -6.36 8.65
C ARG A 90 14.72 -5.62 9.42
N ILE A 91 13.45 -5.92 9.15
CA ILE A 91 12.28 -5.35 9.83
C ILE A 91 11.55 -6.44 10.63
N PRO A 92 10.81 -6.07 11.69
CA PRO A 92 10.19 -7.05 12.60
C PRO A 92 8.85 -7.60 12.08
N VAL A 93 8.37 -7.12 10.94
CA VAL A 93 7.04 -7.49 10.40
C VAL A 93 7.14 -8.65 9.43
N ARG A 94 6.12 -9.51 9.43
CA ARG A 94 6.05 -10.64 8.50
C ARG A 94 5.74 -10.12 7.09
N THR A 95 6.58 -10.53 6.15
CA THR A 95 6.38 -10.40 4.70
C THR A 95 6.44 -11.79 4.08
N PRO A 96 5.97 -11.98 2.83
CA PRO A 96 6.28 -13.19 2.08
C PRO A 96 7.79 -13.44 2.07
N ALA A 97 8.22 -14.69 2.24
CA ALA A 97 9.61 -15.05 1.99
C ALA A 97 9.98 -14.72 0.54
N CYS A 98 11.13 -14.09 0.31
CA CYS A 98 11.61 -13.76 -1.03
C CYS A 98 12.59 -14.81 -1.52
N LEU A 99 12.28 -15.46 -2.64
CA LEU A 99 13.12 -16.47 -3.26
C LEU A 99 13.96 -15.89 -4.41
N ALA A 100 13.46 -14.87 -5.11
CA ALA A 100 14.20 -14.13 -6.12
C ALA A 100 13.69 -12.69 -6.22
N ALA A 101 14.60 -11.72 -6.37
CA ALA A 101 14.28 -10.31 -6.56
C ALA A 101 15.31 -9.69 -7.51
N GLU A 102 14.97 -9.62 -8.79
CA GLU A 102 15.87 -9.14 -9.86
C GLU A 102 15.18 -8.01 -10.62
N HIS A 103 15.93 -6.95 -10.95
CA HIS A 103 15.45 -5.79 -11.70
C HIS A 103 16.54 -5.31 -12.64
N ASP A 104 16.18 -5.10 -13.90
CA ASP A 104 17.06 -4.49 -14.90
C ASP A 104 16.71 -2.99 -15.02
N PRO A 105 17.59 -2.08 -14.57
CA PRO A 105 17.30 -0.65 -14.57
C PRO A 105 17.24 -0.04 -15.98
N ASP A 106 17.80 -0.71 -17.00
CA ASP A 106 17.79 -0.19 -18.38
C ASP A 106 16.45 -0.47 -19.08
N SER A 107 15.89 -1.66 -18.88
CA SER A 107 14.62 -2.09 -19.48
C SER A 107 13.41 -1.88 -18.57
N ASP A 108 13.64 -1.67 -17.27
CA ASP A 108 12.63 -1.67 -16.20
C ASP A 108 11.83 -2.99 -16.14
N ASP A 109 12.40 -4.08 -16.69
CA ASP A 109 11.88 -5.43 -16.50
C ASP A 109 12.35 -5.95 -15.14
N PHE A 110 11.50 -6.70 -14.45
CA PHE A 110 11.83 -7.29 -13.16
C PHE A 110 11.18 -8.65 -13.00
N VAL A 111 11.73 -9.46 -12.09
CA VAL A 111 11.05 -10.64 -11.55
C VAL A 111 11.16 -10.65 -10.04
N LEU A 112 10.05 -10.96 -9.40
CA LEU A 112 9.98 -11.19 -7.96
C LEU A 112 9.29 -12.53 -7.72
N ALA A 113 9.98 -13.49 -7.09
CA ALA A 113 9.43 -14.77 -6.67
C ALA A 113 9.27 -14.78 -5.15
N LEU A 114 8.04 -14.94 -4.69
CA LEU A 114 7.65 -14.85 -3.28
C LEU A 114 6.92 -16.11 -2.80
N GLU A 115 6.96 -16.33 -1.50
CA GLU A 115 6.09 -17.28 -0.78
C GLU A 115 4.62 -17.11 -1.19
N ASP A 116 3.94 -18.22 -1.48
CA ASP A 116 2.51 -18.23 -1.73
C ASP A 116 1.74 -18.39 -0.42
N LEU A 117 1.19 -17.27 0.07
CA LEU A 117 0.41 -17.19 1.30
C LEU A 117 -1.03 -17.68 1.13
N ARG A 118 -1.28 -18.67 0.27
CA ARG A 118 -2.62 -19.19 -0.08
C ARG A 118 -3.42 -19.73 1.10
N ASP A 119 -2.75 -20.14 2.17
CA ASP A 119 -3.39 -20.63 3.40
C ASP A 119 -3.69 -19.51 4.40
N CYS A 120 -3.18 -18.30 4.16
CA CYS A 120 -3.51 -17.13 4.96
C CYS A 120 -4.88 -16.56 4.58
N ARG A 121 -5.60 -16.03 5.58
CA ARG A 121 -6.87 -15.32 5.34
C ARG A 121 -6.56 -13.93 4.78
N MET A 122 -7.03 -13.62 3.58
CA MET A 122 -6.97 -12.27 3.03
C MET A 122 -7.97 -11.36 3.73
N GLY A 123 -7.57 -10.12 4.03
CA GLY A 123 -8.50 -9.06 4.41
C GLY A 123 -9.50 -8.74 3.29
N ASP A 124 -10.67 -8.22 3.64
CA ASP A 124 -11.68 -7.81 2.65
C ASP A 124 -11.95 -6.31 2.79
N GLN A 125 -11.37 -5.53 1.87
CA GLN A 125 -11.52 -4.08 1.84
C GLN A 125 -12.98 -3.62 1.80
N LEU A 126 -13.89 -4.40 1.19
CA LEU A 126 -15.31 -4.05 1.15
C LEU A 126 -15.99 -4.25 2.51
N ALA A 127 -15.80 -5.41 3.13
CA ALA A 127 -16.35 -5.68 4.46
C ALA A 127 -15.77 -4.73 5.52
N GLY A 128 -14.49 -4.39 5.39
CA GLY A 128 -13.74 -3.62 6.38
C GLY A 128 -13.23 -4.48 7.54
N ALA A 129 -12.21 -3.99 8.23
CA ALA A 129 -11.56 -4.71 9.32
C ALA A 129 -12.45 -4.72 10.57
N SER A 130 -12.51 -5.88 11.23
CA SER A 130 -13.02 -6.00 12.58
C SER A 130 -12.10 -5.28 13.58
N LEU A 131 -12.58 -4.99 14.79
CA LEU A 131 -11.75 -4.40 15.84
C LEU A 131 -10.51 -5.25 16.14
N ALA A 132 -10.67 -6.57 16.26
CA ALA A 132 -9.56 -7.47 16.58
C ALA A 132 -8.47 -7.47 15.49
N ASP A 133 -8.86 -7.50 14.21
CA ASP A 133 -7.92 -7.39 13.10
C ASP A 133 -7.28 -6.00 13.05
N ALA A 134 -8.06 -4.94 13.30
CA ALA A 134 -7.56 -3.57 13.33
C ALA A 134 -6.48 -3.37 14.41
N GLU A 135 -6.69 -3.89 15.62
CA GLU A 135 -5.69 -3.82 16.71
C GLU A 135 -4.39 -4.54 16.33
N ARG A 136 -4.48 -5.68 15.63
CA ARG A 136 -3.31 -6.45 15.19
C ARG A 136 -2.52 -5.69 14.12
N VAL A 137 -3.21 -5.15 13.11
CA VAL A 137 -2.56 -4.35 12.06
C VAL A 137 -1.92 -3.09 12.65
N VAL A 138 -2.62 -2.38 13.53
CA VAL A 138 -2.10 -1.18 14.18
C VAL A 138 -0.81 -1.46 14.98
N LYS A 139 -0.76 -2.56 15.73
CA LYS A 139 0.45 -2.96 16.46
C LYS A 139 1.60 -3.31 15.53
N MET A 140 1.34 -4.11 14.49
CA MET A 140 2.34 -4.43 13.47
C MET A 140 2.90 -3.16 12.79
N LEU A 141 2.04 -2.19 12.45
CA LEU A 141 2.50 -0.91 11.90
C LEU A 141 3.40 -0.15 12.88
N ALA A 142 3.03 -0.11 14.16
CA ALA A 142 3.86 0.52 15.18
C ALA A 142 5.23 -0.18 15.33
N GLU A 143 5.28 -1.52 15.27
CA GLU A 143 6.52 -2.29 15.29
C GLU A 143 7.42 -1.96 14.10
N LEU A 144 6.87 -1.93 12.88
CA LEU A 144 7.58 -1.53 11.65
C LEU A 144 8.19 -0.13 11.78
N HIS A 145 7.34 0.83 12.17
CA HIS A 145 7.70 2.23 12.21
C HIS A 145 8.73 2.50 13.31
N ALA A 146 8.58 1.89 14.48
CA ALA A 146 9.54 1.99 15.58
C ALA A 146 10.92 1.42 15.19
N ALA A 147 10.96 0.25 14.53
CA ALA A 147 12.21 -0.39 14.12
C ALA A 147 13.01 0.42 13.08
N THR A 148 12.32 1.29 12.33
CA THR A 148 12.92 2.14 11.29
C THR A 148 12.87 3.64 11.62
N TRP A 149 12.48 3.99 12.85
CA TRP A 149 12.27 5.36 13.31
C TRP A 149 13.53 6.20 13.24
N ARG A 150 13.47 7.34 12.53
CA ARG A 150 14.58 8.27 12.29
C ARG A 150 15.84 7.59 11.73
N ARG A 151 15.68 6.45 11.03
CA ARG A 151 16.81 5.73 10.42
C ARG A 151 17.00 6.13 8.97
N SER A 152 18.26 6.25 8.57
CA SER A 152 18.61 6.30 7.14
C SER A 152 18.54 4.90 6.55
N LEU A 153 17.75 4.76 5.48
CA LEU A 153 17.63 3.52 4.71
C LEU A 153 18.13 3.79 3.28
N PRO A 154 19.41 3.53 2.99
CA PRO A 154 19.97 3.76 1.67
C PRO A 154 19.17 3.04 0.58
N GLY A 155 18.85 3.73 -0.51
CA GLY A 155 18.07 3.17 -1.63
C GLY A 155 16.55 3.23 -1.46
N VAL A 156 16.04 3.67 -0.30
CA VAL A 156 14.61 3.96 -0.08
C VAL A 156 14.36 5.45 -0.33
N THR A 157 13.45 5.73 -1.25
CA THR A 157 13.13 7.10 -1.65
C THR A 157 12.16 7.75 -0.67
N SER A 158 12.30 9.05 -0.43
CA SER A 158 11.28 9.87 0.25
C SER A 158 9.93 9.78 -0.47
N HIS A 159 8.84 9.89 0.28
CA HIS A 159 7.50 10.09 -0.30
C HIS A 159 7.38 11.45 -1.01
N ASP A 160 8.16 12.44 -0.58
CA ASP A 160 8.22 13.76 -1.21
C ASP A 160 9.19 13.75 -2.37
N PHE A 161 8.67 13.40 -3.56
CA PHE A 161 9.39 13.53 -4.82
C PHE A 161 8.49 14.16 -5.89
N PRO A 162 9.07 14.78 -6.94
CA PRO A 162 8.31 15.60 -7.87
C PRO A 162 7.10 14.89 -8.51
N ALA A 163 7.28 13.65 -8.96
CA ALA A 163 6.20 12.89 -9.58
C ALA A 163 5.06 12.58 -8.61
N GLN A 164 5.35 12.25 -7.34
CA GLN A 164 4.31 12.06 -6.32
C GLN A 164 3.53 13.33 -6.03
N SER A 165 4.25 14.44 -5.82
CA SER A 165 3.66 15.72 -5.46
C SER A 165 2.83 16.33 -6.60
N GLN A 166 3.34 16.29 -7.84
CA GLN A 166 2.65 16.81 -9.02
C GLN A 166 1.54 15.86 -9.49
N GLY A 167 1.82 14.57 -9.58
CA GLY A 167 0.87 13.56 -10.05
C GLY A 167 -0.39 13.50 -9.18
N MET A 168 -0.26 13.56 -7.85
CA MET A 168 -1.42 13.60 -6.96
C MET A 168 -2.20 14.91 -7.05
N ARG A 169 -1.52 16.05 -7.21
CA ARG A 169 -2.17 17.34 -7.43
C ARG A 169 -3.01 17.33 -8.71
N ASP A 170 -2.40 16.94 -9.82
CA ASP A 170 -3.03 16.96 -11.13
C ASP A 170 -4.15 15.91 -11.19
N GLY A 171 -3.87 14.71 -10.68
CA GLY A 171 -4.86 13.65 -10.53
C GLY A 171 -6.07 14.08 -9.71
N PHE A 172 -5.87 14.83 -8.61
CA PHE A 172 -6.97 15.35 -7.81
C PHE A 172 -7.81 16.37 -8.59
N HIS A 173 -7.17 17.31 -9.29
CA HIS A 173 -7.88 18.31 -10.10
C HIS A 173 -8.70 17.69 -11.23
N VAL A 174 -8.25 16.57 -11.78
CA VAL A 174 -9.01 15.78 -12.76
C VAL A 174 -10.11 14.95 -12.08
N GLY A 175 -9.80 14.29 -10.96
CA GLY A 175 -10.68 13.34 -10.29
C GLY A 175 -11.83 13.99 -9.54
N TRP A 176 -11.62 15.17 -8.94
CA TRP A 176 -12.62 15.81 -8.09
C TRP A 176 -13.93 16.16 -8.83
N PRO A 177 -13.92 16.80 -10.03
CA PRO A 177 -15.14 17.02 -10.80
C PRO A 177 -15.86 15.70 -11.15
N ALA A 178 -15.12 14.65 -11.51
CA ALA A 178 -15.69 13.35 -11.85
C ALA A 178 -16.33 12.68 -10.63
N VAL A 179 -15.74 12.81 -9.44
CA VAL A 179 -16.31 12.33 -8.19
C VAL A 179 -17.63 13.04 -7.86
N LEU A 180 -17.71 14.36 -8.06
CA LEU A 180 -18.94 15.11 -7.83
C LEU A 180 -20.10 14.65 -8.74
N GLU A 181 -19.78 14.28 -9.98
CA GLU A 181 -20.75 13.76 -10.96
C GLU A 181 -21.17 12.32 -10.64
N ARG A 182 -20.20 11.45 -10.33
CA ARG A 182 -20.43 10.01 -10.12
C ARG A 182 -21.04 9.68 -8.76
N PHE A 183 -20.68 10.44 -7.72
CA PHE A 183 -21.04 10.16 -6.33
C PHE A 183 -21.62 11.39 -5.63
N PRO A 184 -22.65 12.06 -6.19
CA PRO A 184 -23.19 13.29 -5.63
C PRO A 184 -23.77 13.10 -4.22
N ASP A 185 -24.28 11.90 -3.93
CA ASP A 185 -24.92 11.54 -2.66
C ASP A 185 -23.93 11.38 -1.49
N LEU A 186 -22.62 11.23 -1.78
CA LEU A 186 -21.58 11.13 -0.76
C LEU A 186 -21.10 12.50 -0.27
N MET A 187 -21.49 13.59 -0.94
CA MET A 187 -20.88 14.91 -0.75
C MET A 187 -21.67 15.74 0.25
N THR A 188 -21.07 16.01 1.41
CA THR A 188 -21.57 17.02 2.35
C THR A 188 -21.33 18.44 1.81
N GLU A 189 -22.06 19.43 2.33
CA GLU A 189 -21.85 20.84 1.96
C GLU A 189 -20.42 21.31 2.30
N GLU A 190 -19.88 20.82 3.41
CA GLU A 190 -18.51 21.07 3.82
C GLU A 190 -17.50 20.52 2.80
N ALA A 191 -17.66 19.26 2.37
CA ALA A 191 -16.79 18.65 1.36
C ALA A 191 -16.86 19.41 0.03
N ARG A 192 -18.07 19.80 -0.41
CA ARG A 192 -18.26 20.61 -1.62
C ARG A 192 -17.55 21.95 -1.57
N THR A 193 -17.47 22.56 -0.39
CA THR A 193 -16.89 23.89 -0.18
C THR A 193 -15.37 23.85 -0.01
N LEU A 194 -14.85 22.93 0.81
CA LEU A 194 -13.46 22.92 1.24
C LEU A 194 -12.56 21.99 0.42
N ALA A 195 -13.03 20.80 0.06
CA ALA A 195 -12.21 19.81 -0.65
C ALA A 195 -11.66 20.28 -2.01
N PRO A 196 -12.31 21.17 -2.80
CA PRO A 196 -11.68 21.72 -4.01
C PRO A 196 -10.31 22.38 -3.76
N ARG A 197 -10.07 22.90 -2.55
CA ARG A 197 -8.80 23.53 -2.16
C ARG A 197 -7.70 22.50 -1.90
N LEU A 198 -8.04 21.22 -1.70
CA LEU A 198 -7.10 20.16 -1.38
C LEU A 198 -6.06 19.97 -2.48
N GLY A 199 -6.46 20.02 -3.75
CA GLY A 199 -5.57 19.83 -4.90
C GLY A 199 -4.30 20.68 -4.82
N ASP A 200 -4.43 21.97 -4.54
CA ASP A 200 -3.29 22.89 -4.44
C ASP A 200 -2.51 22.76 -3.12
N ARG A 201 -3.09 22.12 -2.10
CA ARG A 201 -2.45 21.90 -0.79
C ARG A 201 -1.69 20.58 -0.70
N ILE A 202 -1.92 19.63 -1.62
CA ILE A 202 -1.26 18.31 -1.64
C ILE A 202 0.28 18.39 -1.49
N PRO A 203 1.03 19.20 -2.28
CA PRO A 203 2.48 19.28 -2.12
C PRO A 203 2.92 19.79 -0.74
N SER A 204 2.09 20.60 -0.08
CA SER A 204 2.37 21.08 1.28
C SER A 204 2.09 20.02 2.33
N LEU A 205 1.03 19.22 2.14
CA LEU A 205 0.71 18.11 3.04
C LEU A 205 1.78 17.02 2.97
N ILE A 206 2.22 16.64 1.77
CA ILE A 206 3.33 15.68 1.58
C ILE A 206 4.57 16.17 2.33
N ARG A 207 4.99 17.42 2.12
CA ARG A 207 6.12 18.02 2.86
C ARG A 207 5.94 17.97 4.38
N ARG A 208 4.74 18.18 4.91
CA ARG A 208 4.49 18.09 6.37
C ARG A 208 4.62 16.65 6.89
N LEU A 209 4.28 15.65 6.09
CA LEU A 209 4.43 14.23 6.44
C LEU A 209 5.89 13.78 6.35
N THR A 210 6.65 14.35 5.43
CA THR A 210 8.07 14.02 5.24
C THR A 210 9.02 14.94 6.02
N ASP A 211 8.50 15.93 6.74
CA ASP A 211 9.27 16.76 7.65
C ASP A 211 9.32 16.15 9.07
N GLY A 212 10.51 16.20 9.67
CA GLY A 212 10.77 15.69 11.02
C GLY A 212 10.86 14.17 11.10
N ASP A 213 10.00 13.57 11.93
CA ASP A 213 10.09 12.15 12.31
C ASP A 213 9.58 11.24 11.20
N GLN A 214 10.52 10.54 10.56
CA GLN A 214 10.24 9.61 9.48
C GLN A 214 10.65 8.19 9.83
N CYS A 215 9.99 7.24 9.19
CA CYS A 215 10.32 5.81 9.22
C CYS A 215 10.08 5.21 7.83
N LEU A 216 10.36 3.92 7.68
CA LEU A 216 9.89 3.17 6.52
C LEU A 216 8.36 3.07 6.60
N VAL A 217 7.68 3.38 5.51
CA VAL A 217 6.24 3.17 5.38
C VAL A 217 5.96 2.32 4.15
N HIS A 218 4.93 1.50 4.22
CA HIS A 218 4.40 0.74 3.10
C HIS A 218 3.72 1.66 2.06
N ALA A 219 3.10 2.74 2.54
CA ALA A 219 2.36 3.75 1.79
C ALA A 219 1.13 3.24 1.00
N ASP A 220 0.72 1.99 1.22
CA ASP A 220 -0.43 1.39 0.55
C ASP A 220 -1.12 0.31 1.41
N VAL A 221 -1.29 0.58 2.70
CA VAL A 221 -1.84 -0.36 3.70
C VAL A 221 -3.37 -0.44 3.60
N ARG A 222 -3.84 -0.92 2.47
CA ARG A 222 -5.23 -1.35 2.27
C ARG A 222 -5.42 -2.74 2.84
N LEU A 223 -6.63 -3.06 3.29
CA LEU A 223 -6.93 -4.36 3.90
C LEU A 223 -6.75 -5.53 2.92
N ASP A 224 -6.92 -5.31 1.62
CA ASP A 224 -6.63 -6.32 0.58
C ASP A 224 -5.12 -6.64 0.48
N ASN A 225 -4.24 -5.76 0.97
CA ASN A 225 -2.79 -5.97 1.07
C ASN A 225 -2.36 -6.55 2.43
N VAL A 226 -3.32 -6.87 3.30
CA VAL A 226 -3.08 -7.51 4.60
C VAL A 226 -3.65 -8.92 4.57
N LEU A 227 -2.77 -9.91 4.72
CA LEU A 227 -3.16 -11.30 4.95
C LEU A 227 -2.97 -11.63 6.44
N PHE A 228 -3.61 -12.70 6.90
CA PHE A 228 -3.50 -13.18 8.27
C PHE A 228 -3.08 -14.66 8.29
N ASP A 229 -1.88 -14.93 8.78
CA ASP A 229 -1.38 -16.27 9.11
C ASP A 229 -1.87 -16.61 10.53
N GLY A 230 -3.05 -17.23 10.60
CA GLY A 230 -3.83 -17.29 11.83
C GLY A 230 -4.23 -15.88 12.30
N ASP A 231 -3.59 -15.42 13.38
CA ASP A 231 -3.78 -14.09 13.96
C ASP A 231 -2.65 -13.10 13.62
N GLN A 232 -1.56 -13.55 12.99
CA GLN A 232 -0.43 -12.70 12.64
C GLN A 232 -0.67 -12.01 11.29
N PRO A 233 -0.70 -10.67 11.23
CA PRO A 233 -0.81 -9.97 9.96
C PRO A 233 0.47 -10.13 9.13
N VAL A 234 0.31 -10.23 7.82
CA VAL A 234 1.37 -10.33 6.81
C VAL A 234 1.11 -9.27 5.74
N LEU A 235 2.05 -8.36 5.54
CA LEU A 235 1.95 -7.30 4.54
C LEU A 235 2.55 -7.74 3.21
N VAL A 236 1.79 -7.50 2.14
CA VAL A 236 2.20 -7.79 0.76
C VAL A 236 2.12 -6.52 -0.09
N ASP A 237 2.74 -6.57 -1.26
CA ASP A 237 2.71 -5.49 -2.26
C ASP A 237 3.44 -4.20 -1.84
N TRP A 238 4.75 -4.33 -1.63
CA TRP A 238 5.64 -3.26 -1.16
C TRP A 238 6.09 -2.28 -2.27
N GLN A 239 5.37 -2.20 -3.38
CA GLN A 239 5.74 -1.37 -4.53
C GLN A 239 5.67 0.15 -4.27
N SER A 240 4.93 0.58 -3.26
CA SER A 240 4.83 1.98 -2.85
C SER A 240 5.76 2.37 -1.71
N VAL A 241 6.58 1.44 -1.21
CA VAL A 241 7.44 1.63 -0.04
C VAL A 241 8.32 2.89 -0.16
N CYS A 242 8.35 3.69 0.90
CA CYS A 242 9.05 4.96 0.93
C CYS A 242 9.40 5.40 2.36
N LEU A 243 10.07 6.55 2.50
CA LEU A 243 10.24 7.23 3.78
C LEU A 243 9.18 8.32 3.96
N SER A 244 8.44 8.26 5.07
CA SER A 244 7.41 9.23 5.45
C SER A 244 7.14 9.17 6.96
N SER A 245 6.19 9.96 7.44
CA SER A 245 5.57 9.79 8.76
C SER A 245 4.90 8.41 8.85
N GLY A 246 5.10 7.66 9.93
CA GLY A 246 4.39 6.40 10.16
C GLY A 246 2.86 6.56 10.20
N GLU A 247 2.39 7.76 10.54
CA GLU A 247 0.97 8.12 10.49
C GLU A 247 0.36 8.04 9.08
N GLN A 248 1.17 8.05 8.02
CA GLN A 248 0.67 7.85 6.66
C GLN A 248 0.04 6.46 6.51
N ASP A 249 0.71 5.41 6.95
CA ASP A 249 0.18 4.04 6.91
C ASP A 249 -1.00 3.87 7.86
N LEU A 250 -0.88 4.43 9.07
CA LEU A 250 -1.98 4.41 10.05
C LEU A 250 -3.23 5.07 9.49
N ALA A 251 -3.10 6.27 8.91
CA ALA A 251 -4.23 6.99 8.32
C ALA A 251 -4.81 6.26 7.13
N TYR A 252 -3.98 5.65 6.27
CA TYR A 252 -4.48 4.87 5.14
C TYR A 252 -5.36 3.73 5.64
N PHE A 253 -4.83 2.93 6.56
CA PHE A 253 -5.57 1.80 7.11
C PHE A 253 -6.83 2.25 7.86
N LEU A 254 -6.72 3.14 8.84
CA LEU A 254 -7.86 3.48 9.70
C LEU A 254 -8.98 4.18 8.92
N THR A 255 -8.65 5.11 8.01
CA THR A 255 -9.66 5.93 7.33
C THR A 255 -10.33 5.23 6.16
N GLN A 256 -9.73 4.17 5.61
CA GLN A 256 -10.23 3.53 4.39
C GLN A 256 -10.62 2.06 4.58
N SER A 257 -10.02 1.38 5.55
CA SER A 257 -10.11 -0.06 5.69
C SER A 257 -10.89 -0.56 6.90
N LEU A 258 -11.28 0.31 7.84
CA LEU A 258 -12.14 -0.10 8.96
C LEU A 258 -13.60 -0.27 8.54
N ALA A 259 -14.27 -1.23 9.19
CA ALA A 259 -15.74 -1.25 9.22
C ALA A 259 -16.28 0.02 9.89
N ASP A 260 -17.46 0.46 9.48
CA ASP A 260 -18.00 1.77 9.86
C ASP A 260 -18.33 1.86 11.36
N ASP A 261 -18.81 0.77 11.96
CA ASP A 261 -19.07 0.64 13.39
C ASP A 261 -17.77 0.64 14.21
N VAL A 262 -16.73 -0.02 13.71
CA VAL A 262 -15.38 -0.01 14.32
C VAL A 262 -14.79 1.39 14.29
N TRP A 263 -14.87 2.10 13.16
CA TRP A 263 -14.43 3.49 13.06
C TRP A 263 -15.16 4.38 14.09
N ALA A 264 -16.50 4.34 14.08
CA ALA A 264 -17.32 5.19 14.93
C ALA A 264 -17.07 4.97 16.43
N ALA A 265 -16.81 3.73 16.84
CA ALA A 265 -16.61 3.39 18.26
C ALA A 265 -15.13 3.44 18.71
N HIS A 266 -14.17 3.22 17.80
CA HIS A 266 -12.79 2.89 18.20
C HIS A 266 -11.66 3.65 17.48
N ALA A 267 -11.93 4.51 16.49
CA ALA A 267 -10.87 5.17 15.71
C ALA A 267 -9.81 5.88 16.59
N ASP A 268 -10.24 6.72 17.52
CA ASP A 268 -9.35 7.44 18.43
C ASP A 268 -8.64 6.51 19.45
N ALA A 269 -9.27 5.39 19.82
CA ALA A 269 -8.61 4.37 20.64
C ALA A 269 -7.51 3.64 19.86
N LEU A 270 -7.70 3.38 18.56
CA LEU A 270 -6.69 2.78 17.68
C LEU A 270 -5.52 3.73 17.42
N VAL A 271 -5.76 5.04 17.30
CA VAL A 271 -4.67 6.04 17.24
C VAL A 271 -3.84 6.05 18.53
N ARG A 272 -4.49 5.98 19.70
CA ARG A 272 -3.79 5.83 20.98
C ARG A 272 -3.00 4.53 21.07
N LEU A 273 -3.59 3.42 20.60
CA LEU A 273 -2.93 2.12 20.59
C LEU A 273 -1.65 2.16 19.74
N TYR A 274 -1.72 2.75 18.55
CA TYR A 274 -0.55 2.96 17.70
C TYR A 274 0.55 3.73 18.43
N HIS A 275 0.20 4.88 19.01
CA HIS A 275 1.15 5.70 19.74
C HIS A 275 1.78 4.97 20.93
N GLN A 276 0.96 4.28 21.73
CA GLN A 276 1.44 3.47 22.86
C GLN A 276 2.39 2.36 22.38
N ALA A 277 2.04 1.65 21.31
CA ALA A 277 2.86 0.59 20.75
C ALA A 277 4.20 1.14 20.18
N LEU A 278 4.23 2.36 19.62
CA LEU A 278 5.49 3.00 19.24
C LEU A 278 6.42 3.18 20.46
N LEU A 279 5.87 3.71 21.56
CA LEU A 279 6.65 3.92 22.79
C LEU A 279 7.15 2.59 23.38
N GLU A 280 6.29 1.57 23.42
CA GLU A 280 6.65 0.22 23.89
C GLU A 280 7.75 -0.43 23.05
N ASN A 281 7.84 -0.07 21.76
CA ASN A 281 8.90 -0.51 20.84
C ASN A 281 10.13 0.42 20.81
N GLY A 282 10.25 1.35 21.76
CA GLY A 282 11.47 2.14 21.98
C GLY A 282 11.53 3.48 21.24
N VAL A 283 10.40 4.00 20.74
CA VAL A 283 10.34 5.40 20.30
C VAL A 283 10.26 6.30 21.52
N ASP A 284 11.27 7.15 21.71
CA ASP A 284 11.29 8.16 22.77
C ASP A 284 10.96 9.57 22.23
N ASP A 285 10.61 10.49 23.13
CA ASP A 285 10.34 11.91 22.83
C ASP A 285 9.26 12.16 21.76
N TYR A 286 8.29 11.26 21.63
CA TYR A 286 7.18 11.38 20.69
C TYR A 286 5.83 11.47 21.41
N GLY A 287 5.17 12.63 21.35
CA GLY A 287 3.92 12.89 22.08
C GLY A 287 2.65 12.50 21.31
N LEU A 288 1.62 12.04 22.03
CA LEU A 288 0.33 11.65 21.46
C LEU A 288 -0.34 12.75 20.63
N GLU A 289 -0.25 14.01 21.07
CA GLU A 289 -0.85 15.14 20.32
C GLU A 289 -0.13 15.40 18.99
N CYS A 290 1.19 15.16 18.93
CA CYS A 290 1.93 15.20 17.66
C CYS A 290 1.46 14.07 16.73
N CYS A 291 1.32 12.85 17.27
CA CYS A 291 0.78 11.70 16.54
C CYS A 291 -0.62 11.97 15.98
N ARG A 292 -1.51 12.57 16.77
CA ARG A 292 -2.87 12.93 16.34
C ARG A 292 -2.87 13.98 15.22
N GLU A 293 -2.06 15.02 15.35
CA GLU A 293 -1.96 16.06 14.30
C GLU A 293 -1.39 15.46 13.00
N ARG A 294 -0.33 14.65 13.07
CA ARG A 294 0.23 13.98 11.89
C ARG A 294 -0.76 13.00 11.26
N PHE A 295 -1.52 12.25 12.06
CA PHE A 295 -2.61 11.39 11.59
C PHE A 295 -3.71 12.19 10.88
N ARG A 296 -4.10 13.36 11.40
CA ARG A 296 -5.09 14.24 10.77
C ARG A 296 -4.59 14.81 9.43
N ILE A 297 -3.32 15.23 9.36
CA ILE A 297 -2.69 15.69 8.11
C ILE A 297 -2.67 14.55 7.09
N ALA A 298 -2.27 13.35 7.52
CA ALA A 298 -2.21 12.17 6.67
C ALA A 298 -3.60 11.78 6.15
N SER A 299 -4.63 11.83 7.01
CA SER A 299 -6.02 11.57 6.63
C SER A 299 -6.51 12.53 5.55
N LEU A 300 -6.21 13.83 5.68
CA LEU A 300 -6.54 14.82 4.65
C LEU A 300 -5.77 14.56 3.35
N TYR A 301 -4.49 14.24 3.44
CA TYR A 301 -3.69 13.89 2.27
C TYR A 301 -4.27 12.66 1.55
N LEU A 302 -4.66 11.63 2.28
CA LEU A 302 -5.16 10.37 1.72
C LEU A 302 -6.58 10.47 1.16
N LEU A 303 -7.36 11.49 1.55
CA LEU A 303 -8.57 11.85 0.81
C LEU A 303 -8.27 12.14 -0.67
N SER A 304 -7.08 12.68 -0.99
CA SER A 304 -6.72 12.90 -2.39
C SER A 304 -6.55 11.59 -3.17
N TRP A 305 -6.00 10.55 -2.54
CA TRP A 305 -5.91 9.20 -3.12
C TRP A 305 -7.29 8.62 -3.40
N ALA A 306 -8.23 8.77 -2.46
CA ALA A 306 -9.59 8.32 -2.63
C ALA A 306 -10.28 8.98 -3.84
N VAL A 307 -10.08 10.29 -3.99
CA VAL A 307 -10.63 11.07 -5.11
C VAL A 307 -9.99 10.68 -6.44
N VAL A 308 -8.66 10.50 -6.48
CA VAL A 308 -7.95 10.05 -7.69
C VAL A 308 -8.45 8.68 -8.10
N ILE A 309 -8.48 7.71 -7.18
CA ILE A 309 -8.95 6.35 -7.46
C ILE A 309 -10.38 6.41 -8.00
N ALA A 310 -11.34 6.98 -7.25
CA ALA A 310 -12.75 6.98 -7.63
C ALA A 310 -13.07 7.84 -8.89
N GLY A 311 -12.25 8.86 -9.15
CA GLY A 311 -12.46 9.82 -10.24
C GLY A 311 -11.78 9.46 -11.56
N THR A 312 -10.56 8.88 -11.52
CA THR A 312 -9.71 8.76 -12.71
C THR A 312 -9.43 7.32 -13.14
N LEU A 313 -9.46 6.35 -12.23
CA LEU A 313 -9.14 4.97 -12.58
C LEU A 313 -10.34 4.27 -13.23
N ASP A 314 -10.06 3.39 -14.18
CA ASP A 314 -11.05 2.45 -14.69
C ASP A 314 -11.29 1.38 -13.62
N MET A 315 -12.54 1.29 -13.17
CA MET A 315 -12.93 0.36 -12.12
C MET A 315 -13.08 -1.08 -12.62
N GLY A 316 -13.05 -1.29 -13.95
CA GLY A 316 -13.08 -2.58 -14.64
C GLY A 316 -14.40 -3.35 -14.50
N ASN A 317 -14.90 -3.53 -13.29
CA ASN A 317 -16.08 -4.31 -12.95
C ASN A 317 -16.89 -3.70 -11.78
N GLU A 318 -18.00 -4.34 -11.44
CA GLU A 318 -18.91 -3.89 -10.37
C GLU A 318 -18.24 -3.87 -8.99
N ARG A 319 -17.38 -4.87 -8.70
CA ARG A 319 -16.61 -4.91 -7.45
C ARG A 319 -15.66 -3.73 -7.34
N GLY A 320 -14.91 -3.41 -8.39
CA GLY A 320 -13.99 -2.27 -8.40
C GLY A 320 -14.71 -0.95 -8.14
N ARG A 321 -15.91 -0.77 -8.73
CA ARG A 321 -16.74 0.41 -8.48
C ARG A 321 -17.21 0.48 -7.02
N ALA A 322 -17.65 -0.65 -6.46
CA ALA A 322 -18.05 -0.73 -5.06
C ALA A 322 -16.87 -0.41 -4.12
N VAL A 323 -15.66 -0.89 -4.42
CA VAL A 323 -14.45 -0.59 -3.64
C VAL A 323 -14.14 0.90 -3.68
N ALA A 324 -14.14 1.53 -4.86
CA ALA A 324 -13.89 2.96 -4.96
C ALA A 324 -14.95 3.81 -4.25
N GLN A 325 -16.23 3.43 -4.34
CA GLN A 325 -17.30 4.10 -3.62
C GLN A 325 -17.13 3.97 -2.10
N ALA A 326 -16.84 2.77 -1.59
CA ALA A 326 -16.63 2.54 -0.16
C ALA A 326 -15.41 3.31 0.36
N LEU A 327 -14.30 3.28 -0.39
CA LEU A 327 -13.07 3.98 -0.07
C LEU A 327 -13.30 5.50 0.01
N LEU A 328 -13.99 6.08 -0.99
CA LEU A 328 -14.34 7.49 -1.00
C LEU A 328 -15.28 7.87 0.16
N ALA A 329 -16.34 7.08 0.39
CA ALA A 329 -17.29 7.32 1.47
C ALA A 329 -16.61 7.31 2.85
N ARG A 330 -15.77 6.31 3.13
CA ARG A 330 -15.02 6.21 4.38
C ARG A 330 -14.01 7.33 4.56
N SER A 331 -13.32 7.72 3.49
CA SER A 331 -12.35 8.83 3.51
C SER A 331 -13.03 10.18 3.80
N LEU A 332 -14.19 10.44 3.20
CA LEU A 332 -14.97 11.66 3.45
C LEU A 332 -15.53 11.71 4.86
N ARG A 333 -16.07 10.59 5.36
CA ARG A 333 -16.49 10.45 6.76
C ARG A 333 -15.34 10.76 7.70
N ALA A 334 -14.19 10.10 7.51
CA ALA A 334 -13.03 10.30 8.36
C ALA A 334 -12.52 11.74 8.33
N ALA A 335 -12.50 12.37 7.14
CA ALA A 335 -12.10 13.76 7.01
C ALA A 335 -13.03 14.72 7.79
N SER A 336 -14.34 14.43 7.86
CA SER A 336 -15.29 15.22 8.64
C SER A 336 -15.16 14.94 10.15
N ASP A 337 -15.12 13.67 10.55
CA ASP A 337 -15.03 13.28 11.97
C ASP A 337 -13.73 13.78 12.64
N LEU A 338 -12.64 13.90 11.87
CA LEU A 338 -11.36 14.42 12.32
C LEU A 338 -11.22 15.95 12.17
N ASP A 339 -12.25 16.64 11.70
CA ASP A 339 -12.20 18.05 11.28
C ASP A 339 -11.04 18.32 10.31
N ALA A 340 -10.61 17.33 9.53
CA ALA A 340 -9.39 17.41 8.73
C ALA A 340 -9.51 18.48 7.62
N LEU A 341 -10.71 18.73 7.10
CA LEU A 341 -10.98 19.74 6.08
C LEU A 341 -10.69 21.17 6.57
N SER A 342 -10.76 21.46 7.87
CA SER A 342 -10.45 22.80 8.39
C SER A 342 -8.97 23.19 8.25
N LEU A 343 -8.07 22.23 7.98
CA LEU A 343 -6.67 22.51 7.60
C LEU A 343 -6.55 23.22 6.22
N LEU A 344 -7.64 23.25 5.44
CA LEU A 344 -7.77 23.93 4.15
C LEU A 344 -8.43 25.33 4.25
N ALA A 345 -8.91 25.71 5.44
CA ALA A 345 -9.69 26.92 5.66
C ALA A 345 -8.91 28.20 5.36
#